data_AF-A0A9W4W4Q0-F1
#
_entry.id   AF-A0A9W4W4Q0-F1
#
_cell.length_a   1.000
_cell.length_b   1.000
_cell.length_c   1.000
_cell.angle_alpha   90.00
_cell.angle_beta   90.00
_cell.angle_gamma   90.00
#
_symmetry.space_group_name_H-M   'P 1'
#
loop_
_entity.id
_entity.type
_entity.pdbx_description
1 polymer ?
#
loop_
_entity_poly.entity_id
_entity_poly.type
_entity_poly.pdbx_seq_one_letter_code
_entity_poly.pdbx_strand_id
1 'polypeptide(L)' 'MIWFLLSLLGAVVLYIEAVRKGMPIKRWVFAGLMCGPCAWYLLSVHYRRLWLRNQISEYCMWRA' A
#
# COMPACT_ATOMS: atom_id res chain seq x y z
N MET A 1 10.10 -14.08 20.65
CA MET A 1 9.93 -14.88 19.41
C MET A 1 8.64 -14.57 18.66
N ILE A 2 7.45 -14.62 19.30
CA ILE A 2 6.15 -14.39 18.62
C ILE A 2 6.05 -13.03 17.89
N TRP A 3 6.59 -11.96 18.48
CA TRP A 3 6.55 -10.61 17.90
C TRP A 3 7.35 -10.47 16.59
N PHE A 4 8.47 -11.18 16.48
CA PHE A 4 9.27 -11.22 15.26
C PHE A 4 8.50 -11.93 14.14
N LEU A 5 7.85 -13.05 14.44
CA LEU A 5 7.02 -13.78 13.48
C LEU A 5 5.84 -12.92 12.99
N LEU A 6 5.20 -12.16 13.88
CA LEU A 6 4.10 -11.27 13.54
C LEU A 6 4.54 -10.13 12.61
N SER A 7 5.68 -9.52 12.89
CA SER A 7 6.26 -8.45 12.05
C SER A 7 6.68 -8.98 10.68
N LEU A 8 7.27 -10.19 10.62
CA LEU A 8 7.70 -10.82 9.38
C LEU A 8 6.51 -11.24 8.51
N LEU A 9 5.45 -11.80 9.12
CA LEU A 9 4.17 -12.06 8.44
C LEU A 9 3.55 -10.77 7.90
N GLY A 10 3.54 -9.69 8.70
CA GLY A 10 3.07 -8.37 8.27
C GLY A 10 3.84 -7.86 7.05
N ALA A 11 5.17 -7.99 7.04
CA ALA A 11 6.02 -7.58 5.93
C ALA A 11 5.75 -8.38 4.64
N VAL A 12 5.58 -9.70 4.73
CA VAL A 12 5.29 -10.57 3.57
C VAL A 12 3.92 -10.25 2.98
N VAL A 13 2.91 -10.12 3.84
CA VAL A 13 1.53 -9.81 3.47
C VAL A 13 1.46 -8.45 2.76
N LEU A 14 2.20 -7.44 3.24
CA LEU A 14 2.29 -6.12 2.62
C LEU A 14 3.13 -6.10 1.34
N TYR A 15 4.15 -6.96 1.25
CA TYR A 15 4.91 -7.16 0.01
C TYR A 15 4.00 -7.67 -1.11
N ILE A 16 3.20 -8.71 -0.84
CA ILE A 16 2.26 -9.29 -1.81
C ILE A 16 1.26 -8.23 -2.29
N GLU A 17 0.66 -7.47 -1.36
CA GLU A 17 -0.27 -6.40 -1.72
C GLU A 17 0.38 -5.26 -2.51
N ALA A 18 1.60 -4.86 -2.13
CA ALA A 18 2.31 -3.81 -2.85
C ALA A 18 2.62 -4.23 -4.29
N VAL A 19 2.98 -5.50 -4.51
CA VAL A 19 3.18 -6.08 -5.84
C VAL A 19 1.86 -6.12 -6.62
N ARG A 20 0.76 -6.61 -6.02
CA ARG A 20 -0.56 -6.67 -6.68
C ARG A 20 -1.09 -5.31 -7.09
N LYS A 21 -0.84 -4.27 -6.28
CA LYS A 21 -1.30 -2.89 -6.53
C LYS A 21 -0.31 -2.05 -7.33
N GLY A 22 0.86 -2.58 -7.70
CA GLY A 22 1.90 -1.84 -8.43
C GLY A 22 2.48 -0.65 -7.67
N MET A 23 2.42 -0.67 -6.33
CA MET A 23 2.89 0.43 -5.48
C MET A 23 4.37 0.25 -5.10
N PRO A 24 5.10 1.33 -4.72
CA PRO A 24 6.54 1.27 -4.49
C PRO A 24 6.92 0.36 -3.31
N ILE A 25 7.27 -0.89 -3.63
CA ILE A 25 7.46 -2.02 -2.71
C ILE A 25 8.36 -1.66 -1.53
N LYS A 26 9.51 -1.01 -1.79
CA LYS A 26 10.53 -0.69 -0.78
C LYS A 26 10.00 0.13 0.41
N ARG A 27 9.06 1.06 0.16
CA ARG A 27 8.50 1.93 1.21
C ARG A 27 7.50 1.18 2.10
N TRP A 28 6.71 0.30 1.49
CA TRP A 28 5.62 -0.38 2.17
C TRP A 28 6.08 -1.60 2.97
N VAL A 29 7.15 -2.27 2.55
CA VAL A 29 7.80 -3.33 3.34
C VAL A 29 8.37 -2.77 4.64
N PHE A 30 9.03 -1.59 4.60
CA PHE A 30 9.55 -0.93 5.80
C PHE A 30 8.42 -0.51 6.75
N ALA A 31 7.33 0.04 6.21
CA ALA A 31 6.14 0.35 6.99
C ALA A 31 5.49 -0.89 7.60
N GLY A 32 5.50 -2.03 6.90
CA GLY A 32 5.01 -3.31 7.42
C GLY A 32 5.82 -3.88 8.57
N LEU A 33 7.14 -3.70 8.51
CA LEU A 33 8.06 -4.08 9.58
C LEU A 33 7.84 -3.24 10.84
N MET A 34 7.64 -1.93 10.70
CA MET A 34 7.44 -1.01 11.84
C MET A 34 6.02 -0.98 12.39
N CYS A 35 5.00 -1.02 11.53
CA CYS A 35 3.59 -0.78 11.90
C CYS A 35 2.69 -2.01 11.74
N GLY A 36 3.22 -3.15 11.26
CA GLY A 36 2.47 -4.39 11.13
C GLY A 36 1.13 -4.21 10.38
N PRO A 37 0.00 -4.74 10.90
CA PRO A 37 -1.29 -4.70 10.21
C PRO A 37 -1.82 -3.28 9.97
N CYS A 38 -1.39 -2.26 10.72
CA CYS A 38 -1.78 -0.86 10.48
C CYS A 38 -1.28 -0.33 9.12
N ALA A 39 -0.15 -0.83 8.62
CA ALA A 39 0.37 -0.44 7.32
C ALA A 39 -0.52 -0.93 6.15
N TRP A 40 -1.33 -1.98 6.36
CA TRP A 40 -2.31 -2.44 5.39
C TRP A 40 -3.44 -1.43 5.18
N TYR A 41 -3.94 -0.86 6.28
CA TYR A 41 -4.96 0.16 6.23
C TYR A 41 -4.45 1.41 5.51
N LEU A 42 -3.21 1.83 5.82
CA LEU A 42 -2.53 2.94 5.15
C LEU A 42 -2.35 2.69 3.64
N LEU A 43 -1.92 1.50 3.22
CA LEU A 43 -1.84 1.10 1.81
C LEU A 43 -3.18 1.25 1.09
N SER A 44 -4.26 0.80 1.72
CA SER A 44 -5.60 0.82 1.14
C SER A 44 -6.10 2.26 0.95
N VAL A 45 -5.85 3.14 1.92
CA VAL A 45 -6.19 4.56 1.82
C VAL A 45 -5.34 5.26 0.75
N HIS A 46 -4.03 4.98 0.70
CA HIS A 46 -3.13 5.57 -0.28
C HIS A 46 -3.48 5.14 -1.71
N TYR A 47 -3.77 3.85 -1.90
CA TYR A 47 -4.23 3.31 -3.18
C TYR A 47 -5.52 4.01 -3.63
N ARG A 48 -6.50 4.15 -2.72
CA ARG A 48 -7.75 4.87 -3.01
C ARG A 48 -7.50 6.32 -3.40
N ARG A 49 -6.58 7.02 -2.73
CA ARG A 49 -6.22 8.41 -3.09
C ARG A 49 -5.53 8.50 -4.46
N LEU A 50 -4.64 7.57 -4.77
CA LEU A 50 -3.98 7.52 -6.09
C LEU A 50 -5.00 7.23 -7.19
N TRP A 51 -5.91 6.28 -6.96
CA TRP A 51 -6.98 5.95 -7.89
C TRP A 51 -7.93 7.12 -8.13
N LEU A 52 -8.35 7.82 -7.07
CA LEU A 52 -9.18 9.03 -7.18
C LEU A 52 -8.45 10.17 -7.92
N ARG A 53 -7.15 10.39 -7.66
CA ARG A 53 -6.36 11.38 -8.41
C ARG A 53 -6.22 11.02 -9.89
N ASN A 54 -6.01 9.74 -10.20
CA ASN A 54 -5.92 9.29 -11.58
C ASN A 54 -7.26 9.45 -12.31
N GLN A 55 -8.36 9.06 -11.65
CA GLN A 55 -9.72 9.27 -12.14
C GLN A 55 -10.01 10.75 -12.43
N ILE A 56 -9.72 11.66 -11.50
CA ILE A 56 -9.90 13.11 -11.71
C ILE A 56 -9.09 13.62 -12.90
N SER A 57 -7.85 13.13 -13.08
CA SER A 57 -7.03 13.47 -14.24
C SER A 57 -7.67 13.03 -15.55
N GLU A 58 -8.25 11.82 -15.59
CA GLU A 58 -8.96 11.35 -16.79
C GLU A 58 -10.23 12.17 -17.04
N TYR A 59 -11.05 12.46 -16.03
CA TYR A 59 -12.25 13.30 -16.21
C TYR A 59 -11.93 14.72 -16.71
N CYS A 60 -10.76 15.28 -16.40
CA CYS A 60 -10.33 16.57 -16.94
C CYS A 60 -9.89 16.50 -18.42
N MET A 61 -9.38 15.36 -18.89
CA MET A 61 -8.97 15.19 -20.30
C MET A 61 -10.17 15.06 -21.24
N TRP A 62 -11.31 14.54 -20.78
CA TRP A 62 -12.55 14.46 -21.57
C TRP A 62 -13.28 15.82 -21.74
N ARG A 63 -12.70 16.90 -21.22
CA ARG A 63 -13.26 18.26 -21.28
C ARG A 63 -12.38 19.26 -22.05
N ALA A 64 -11.39 18.77 -22.79
CA ALA A 64 -10.52 19.56 -23.67
C ALA A 64 -10.96 19.45 -25.14
#